data_AF-A0A7C7WTS6-F1
#
_entry.id   AF-A0A7C7WTS6-F1
#
_cell.length_a   1.000
_cell.length_b   1.000
_cell.length_c   1.000
_cell.angle_alpha   90.00
_cell.angle_beta   90.00
_cell.angle_gamma   90.00
#
_symmetry.space_group_name_H-M   'P 1'
#
loop_
_entity.id
_entity.type
_entity.pdbx_description
1 polymer ?
#
loop_
_entity_poly.entity_id
_entity_poly.type
_entity_poly.pdbx_seq_one_letter_code
_entity_poly.pdbx_strand_id
1 'polypeptide(L)' 'MARIVVTRVIDAPIDVVFNTVAHIQQFSAALPHIVNFEFLSDSETGIGTRLRETGAGNSRPVDL' A
#
# COMPACT_ATOMS: atom_id res chain seq x y z
N MET A 1 -17.86 -1.11 11.00
CA MET A 1 -17.00 -0.55 9.95
C MET A 1 -17.70 -0.71 8.60
N ALA A 2 -17.81 0.36 7.82
CA ALA A 2 -18.40 0.30 6.48
C ALA A 2 -17.34 -0.13 5.45
N ARG A 3 -17.72 -0.98 4.49
CA ARG A 3 -16.85 -1.37 3.37
C ARG A 3 -16.73 -0.18 2.42
N ILE A 4 -15.50 0.29 2.19
CA ILE A 4 -15.21 1.33 1.20
C ILE A 4 -14.63 0.63 -0.04
N VAL A 5 -15.16 0.96 -1.22
CA VAL A 5 -14.64 0.49 -2.51
C VAL A 5 -14.29 1.72 -3.34
N VAL A 6 -13.06 1.75 -3.85
CA VAL A 6 -12.57 2.83 -4.72
C VAL A 6 -12.09 2.20 -6.03
N THR A 7 -12.48 2.80 -7.15
CA THR A 7 -12.06 2.37 -8.49
C THR A 7 -11.48 3.56 -9.23
N ARG A 8 -10.34 3.37 -9.89
CA ARG A 8 -9.66 4.42 -10.65
C ARG A 8 -9.06 3.84 -11.92
N VAL A 9 -9.17 4.58 -13.03
CA VAL A 9 -8.49 4.26 -14.28
C VAL A 9 -7.08 4.83 -14.24
N ILE A 10 -6.10 4.02 -14.63
CA ILE A 10 -4.69 4.38 -14.68
C ILE A 10 -4.22 4.19 -16.12
N ASP A 11 -3.62 5.23 -16.69
CA ASP A 11 -3.00 5.17 -18.02
C ASP A 11 -1.58 4.63 -17.90
N ALA A 12 -1.46 3.31 -17.72
CA ALA A 12 -0.20 2.60 -17.61
C ALA A 12 -0.37 1.15 -18.09
N PRO A 13 0.72 0.49 -18.54
CA PRO A 13 0.68 -0.94 -18.87
C PRO A 13 0.27 -1.78 -17.66
N ILE A 14 -0.48 -2.86 -17.90
CA ILE A 14 -1.01 -3.73 -16.84
C ILE A 14 0.09 -4.32 -15.96
N ASP A 15 1.23 -4.70 -16.55
CA ASP A 15 2.37 -5.26 -15.81
C ASP A 15 2.97 -4.24 -14.84
N VAL A 16 2.98 -2.95 -15.20
CA VAL A 16 3.46 -1.87 -14.33
C VAL A 16 2.51 -1.66 -13.16
N VAL A 17 1.20 -1.64 -13.42
CA VAL A 17 0.18 -1.51 -12.38
C VAL A 17 0.25 -2.70 -11.42
N PHE A 18 0.34 -3.92 -11.95
CA PHE A 18 0.42 -5.14 -11.15
C PHE A 18 1.69 -5.18 -10.29
N ASN A 19 2.86 -4.93 -10.87
CA ASN A 19 4.13 -4.93 -10.12
C ASN A 19 4.13 -3.88 -8.99
N THR A 20 3.54 -2.72 -9.25
CA THR A 20 3.44 -1.64 -8.25
C THR A 20 2.62 -2.06 -7.03
N VAL A 21 1.54 -2.82 -7.21
CA VAL A 21 0.68 -3.27 -6.10
C VAL A 21 1.12 -4.60 -5.48
N ALA A 22 1.81 -5.45 -6.25
CA ALA A 22 2.24 -6.77 -5.79
C ALA A 22 3.52 -6.72 -4.93
N HIS A 23 4.35 -5.70 -5.11
CA HIS A 23 5.61 -5.55 -4.40
C HIS A 23 5.60 -4.33 -3.48
N ILE A 24 5.67 -4.57 -2.17
CA ILE A 24 5.63 -3.52 -1.15
C ILE A 24 6.68 -2.42 -1.36
N GLN A 25 7.87 -2.78 -1.87
CA GLN A 25 8.96 -1.84 -2.16
C GLN A 25 8.57 -0.83 -3.25
N GLN A 26 7.84 -1.27 -4.27
CA GLN A 26 7.32 -0.39 -5.33
C GLN A 26 6.11 0.39 -4.83
N PHE A 27 5.24 -0.26 -4.05
CA PHE A 27 4.07 0.36 -3.46
C PHE A 27 4.42 1.53 -2.53
N SER A 28 5.41 1.34 -1.63
CA SER A 28 5.89 2.38 -0.71
C SER A 28 6.55 3.54 -1.44
N ALA A 29 7.26 3.27 -2.54
CA ALA A 29 7.85 4.32 -3.37
C ALA A 29 6.79 5.15 -4.12
N ALA A 30 5.67 4.52 -4.52
CA ALA A 30 4.57 5.20 -5.20
C ALA A 30 3.69 6.04 -4.25
N LEU A 31 3.71 5.76 -2.95
CA LEU A 31 2.86 6.41 -1.95
C LEU A 31 3.68 7.21 -0.93
N PRO A 32 3.80 8.54 -1.09
CA PRO A 32 4.66 9.37 -0.24
C PRO A 32 4.24 9.49 1.23
N HIS A 33 3.09 8.92 1.61
CA HIS A 33 2.61 8.89 2.99
C HIS A 33 2.98 7.60 3.75
N ILE A 34 3.56 6.60 3.08
CA ILE A 34 4.11 5.41 3.72
C ILE A 34 5.52 5.76 4.20
N VAL A 35 5.71 5.79 5.51
CA VAL A 35 6.95 6.25 6.15
C VAL A 35 7.91 5.09 6.40
N ASN A 36 7.37 3.89 6.63
CA ASN A 36 8.17 2.69 6.81
C ASN A 36 7.36 1.43 6.49
N PHE A 37 8.03 0.34 6.12
CA PHE A 37 7.42 -0.98 6.00
C PHE A 37 8.37 -2.07 6.52
N GLU A 38 7.81 -3.13 7.10
CA GLU A 38 8.55 -4.26 7.65
C GLU A 38 7.92 -5.56 7.16
N PHE A 39 8.75 -6.52 6.75
CA PHE A 39 8.31 -7.89 6.52
C PHE A 39 8.16 -8.61 7.85
N LEU A 40 6.99 -9.23 8.05
CA LEU A 40 6.68 -10.05 9.23
C LEU A 40 6.80 -11.56 8.92
N SER A 41 7.32 -11.91 7.75
CA SER A 41 7.51 -13.27 7.27
C SER A 41 8.87 -13.42 6.60
N ASP A 42 9.47 -14.60 6.67
CA ASP A 42 10.74 -14.92 6.00
C ASP A 42 10.68 -14.82 4.46
N SER A 43 9.46 -14.86 3.89
CA SER A 43 9.23 -14.70 2.46
C SER A 43 8.69 -13.31 2.13
N GLU A 44 9.40 -12.62 1.24
CA GLU A 44 9.12 -11.25 0.82
C GLU A 44 8.14 -11.16 -0.37
N THR A 45 7.75 -12.30 -0.96
CA THR A 45 6.85 -12.36 -2.13
C THR A 45 5.91 -13.57 -2.07
N GLY A 46 4.74 -13.44 -2.72
CA GLY A 46 3.78 -14.53 -2.90
C GLY A 46 2.63 -14.57 -1.88
N ILE A 47 1.78 -15.60 -2.03
CA ILE A 47 0.62 -15.80 -1.14
C ILE A 47 1.13 -16.19 0.25
N GLY A 48 0.79 -15.38 1.26
CA GLY A 48 1.17 -15.62 2.65
C GLY A 48 2.24 -14.67 3.20
N THR A 49 2.83 -13.81 2.36
CA THR A 49 3.71 -12.72 2.82
C THR A 49 2.93 -11.79 3.74
N ARG A 50 3.47 -11.57 4.94
CA ARG A 50 2.90 -10.68 5.95
C ARG A 50 3.74 -9.42 6.02
N LEU A 51 3.07 -8.28 6.03
CA LEU A 51 3.69 -6.96 6.00
C LEU A 51 3.08 -6.10 7.09
N ARG A 52 3.90 -5.21 7.64
CA ARG A 52 3.46 -4.10 8.48
C ARG A 52 3.87 -2.81 7.80
N GLU A 53 2.90 -1.95 7.54
CA GLU A 53 3.13 -0.60 7.02
C GLU A 53 2.92 0.42 8.14
N THR A 54 3.78 1.43 8.19
CA THR A 54 3.61 2.61 9.03
C THR A 54 3.30 3.80 8.13
N GLY A 55 2.05 4.28 8.19
CA GLY A 55 1.65 5.51 7.51
C GLY A 55 1.88 6.75 8.40
N ALA A 56 2.21 7.88 7.79
CA ALA A 56 2.11 9.17 8.46
C ALA A 56 0.62 9.45 8.72
N GLY A 57 0.19 9.39 9.98
CA GLY A 57 -1.17 9.75 10.35
C GLY A 57 -1.44 11.19 9.94
N ASN A 58 -2.35 11.38 8.98
CA ASN A 58 -2.92 12.70 8.74
C ASN A 58 -3.85 13.00 9.92
N SER A 59 -3.30 13.61 10.97
CA SER A 59 -4.07 14.21 12.06
C SER A 59 -4.83 15.42 11.51
N ARG A 60 -5.86 15.19 10.70
CA ARG A 60 -6.89 16.21 10.51
C ARG A 60 -7.73 16.21 11.78
N PRO A 61 -7.86 17.36 12.48
CA PRO A 61 -8.80 17.44 13.59
C PRO A 61 -10.18 17.08 13.05
N VAL A 62 -10.79 16.08 13.69
CA VAL A 62 -12.23 15.88 13.58
C VAL A 62 -12.87 16.89 14.51
N ASP A 63 -13.31 18.01 13.96
CA ASP A 63 -14.23 18.89 14.68
C ASP A 63 -15.52 18.09 14.92
N LEU A 64 -15.77 17.79 16.20
CA LEU A 64 -17.01 17.18 16.72
C LEU A 64 -18.05 18.27 16.99
#